data_AF-A0A563E406-F1
#
_entry.id   AF-A0A563E406-F1
#
_cell.length_a   1.000
_cell.length_b   1.000
_cell.length_c   1.000
_cell.angle_alpha   90.00
_cell.angle_beta   90.00
_cell.angle_gamma   90.00
#
_symmetry.space_group_name_H-M   'P 1'
#
loop_
_entity.id
_entity.type
_entity.pdbx_description
1 polymer ?
#
loop_
_entity_poly.entity_id
_entity_poly.type
_entity_poly.pdbx_seq_one_letter_code
_entity_poly.pdbx_strand_id
1 'polypeptide(L)'
;MSYTVAAAVAVLAVLVIDLFVTRTRLVCTLRWWLSYAIIAAFQLLTNGWLTGRSIVTYRPDAILGGGAVRFIGDWRLAYAPVEDLGFGFALVLLTLIVWSRVGGRERR
;
A
#
# COMPACT_ATOMS: atom_id res chain seq x y z
N MET A 1 12.78 14.50 -2.27
CA MET A 1 11.48 14.06 -2.79
C MET A 1 10.58 13.81 -1.60
N SER A 2 9.39 14.42 -1.55
CA SER A 2 8.46 14.12 -0.45
C SER A 2 8.07 12.64 -0.51
N TYR A 3 8.03 11.95 0.63
CA TYR A 3 7.66 10.53 0.73
C TYR A 3 6.30 10.24 0.06
N THR A 4 5.39 11.21 0.14
CA THR A 4 4.08 11.19 -0.53
C THR A 4 4.18 11.16 -2.04
N VAL A 5 5.12 11.90 -2.63
CA VAL A 5 5.33 11.92 -4.08
C VAL A 5 5.80 10.54 -4.54
N ALA A 6 6.71 9.92 -3.78
CA ALA A 6 7.18 8.57 -4.09
C ALA A 6 6.06 7.53 -4.00
N ALA A 7 5.21 7.61 -2.97
CA ALA A 7 4.06 6.73 -2.81
C ALA A 7 3.05 6.89 -3.97
N ALA A 8 2.72 8.13 -4.33
CA ALA A 8 1.80 8.42 -5.43
C ALA A 8 2.34 7.89 -6.77
N VAL A 9 3.63 8.12 -7.05
CA VAL A 9 4.29 7.60 -8.25
C VAL A 9 4.28 6.08 -8.27
N ALA A 10 4.56 5.41 -7.15
CA ALA A 10 4.55 3.95 -7.07
C ALA A 10 3.15 3.36 -7.37
N VAL A 11 2.10 3.94 -6.79
CA VAL A 11 0.71 3.51 -7.03
C VAL A 11 0.34 3.72 -8.50
N LEU A 12 0.60 4.89 -9.06
CA LEU A 12 0.31 5.18 -10.47
C LEU A 12 1.08 4.25 -11.41
N ALA A 13 2.37 4.01 -11.14
CA ALA A 13 3.19 3.12 -11.93
C ALA A 13 2.63 1.70 -11.94
N VAL A 14 2.26 1.14 -10.78
CA VAL A 14 1.73 -0.22 -10.73
C VAL A 14 0.35 -0.35 -11.40
N LEU A 15 -0.49 0.68 -11.32
CA LEU A 15 -1.79 0.69 -12.01
C LEU A 15 -1.60 0.70 -13.53
N VAL A 16 -0.63 1.48 -14.02
CA VAL A 16 -0.27 1.47 -15.45
C VAL A 16 0.26 0.10 -15.86
N ILE A 17 1.08 -0.53 -15.02
CA ILE A 17 1.61 -1.87 -15.28
C ILE A 17 0.49 -2.92 -15.29
N ASP A 18 -0.48 -2.87 -14.38
CA ASP A 18 -1.60 -3.82 -14.33
C ASP A 18 -2.52 -3.68 -15.54
N LEU A 19 -2.92 -2.44 -15.85
CA LEU A 19 -3.96 -2.17 -16.84
C LEU A 19 -3.43 -2.17 -18.27
N PHE A 20 -2.24 -1.62 -18.52
CA PHE A 20 -1.74 -1.36 -19.88
C PHE A 20 -0.59 -2.27 -20.29
N VAL A 21 0.39 -2.52 -19.40
CA VAL A 21 1.60 -3.31 -19.73
C VAL A 21 1.34 -4.81 -19.64
N THR A 22 0.73 -5.24 -18.54
CA THR A 22 0.48 -6.66 -18.25
C THR A 22 -0.92 -7.08 -18.66
N ARG A 23 -1.86 -6.11 -18.66
CA ARG A 23 -3.28 -6.32 -18.97
C ARG A 23 -3.90 -7.42 -18.12
N THR A 24 -3.38 -7.61 -16.92
CA THR A 24 -3.86 -8.56 -15.92
C THR A 24 -5.19 -8.11 -15.33
N ARG A 25 -5.43 -6.79 -15.27
CA ARG A 25 -6.67 -6.17 -14.78
C ARG A 25 -7.10 -6.71 -13.42
N LEU A 26 -6.13 -7.01 -12.55
CA LEU A 26 -6.38 -7.50 -11.20
C LEU A 26 -7.19 -6.47 -10.42
N VAL A 27 -6.87 -5.18 -10.59
CA VAL A 27 -7.59 -4.09 -9.90
C VAL A 27 -9.05 -3.96 -10.30
N CYS A 28 -9.47 -4.54 -11.43
CA CYS A 28 -10.86 -4.55 -11.85
C CYS A 28 -11.67 -5.71 -11.27
N THR A 29 -11.05 -6.62 -10.51
CA THR A 29 -11.68 -7.86 -10.04
C THR A 29 -12.09 -7.73 -8.58
N LEU A 30 -13.31 -8.19 -8.23
CA LEU A 30 -13.77 -8.18 -6.83
C LEU A 30 -12.87 -9.01 -5.90
N ARG A 31 -12.33 -10.13 -6.39
CA ARG A 31 -11.40 -11.00 -5.65
C ARG A 31 -10.17 -10.24 -5.16
N TRP A 32 -9.60 -9.37 -6.00
CA TRP A 32 -8.48 -8.52 -5.62
C TRP A 32 -8.83 -7.63 -4.44
N TRP A 33 -9.96 -6.92 -4.52
CA TRP A 33 -10.40 -6.01 -3.46
C TRP A 33 -10.72 -6.73 -2.15
N LEU A 34 -11.35 -7.91 -2.21
CA LEU A 34 -11.60 -8.73 -1.02
C LEU A 34 -10.30 -9.20 -0.36
N SER A 35 -9.35 -9.72 -1.14
CA SER A 35 -8.04 -10.13 -0.61
C SER A 35 -7.25 -8.94 -0.06
N TYR A 36 -7.24 -7.82 -0.78
CA TYR A 36 -6.54 -6.62 -0.36
C TYR A 36 -7.16 -6.01 0.91
N ALA A 37 -8.49 -6.06 1.07
CA ALA A 37 -9.16 -5.59 2.28
C ALA A 37 -8.69 -6.35 3.53
N ILE A 38 -8.48 -7.67 3.43
CA ILE A 38 -7.94 -8.49 4.53
C ILE A 38 -6.51 -8.02 4.86
N ILE A 39 -5.66 -7.87 3.84
CA ILE A 39 -4.27 -7.41 4.02
C ILE A 39 -4.25 -6.02 4.67
N ALA A 40 -5.06 -5.09 4.17
CA ALA A 40 -5.16 -3.74 4.71
C ALA A 40 -5.64 -3.74 6.17
N ALA A 41 -6.61 -4.59 6.53
CA ALA A 41 -7.08 -4.72 7.90
C ALA A 41 -5.95 -5.15 8.86
N PHE A 42 -5.18 -6.17 8.49
CA PHE A 42 -4.02 -6.58 9.29
C PHE A 42 -2.92 -5.52 9.29
N GLN A 43 -2.65 -4.87 8.16
CA GLN A 43 -1.65 -3.81 8.06
C GLN A 43 -1.97 -2.65 9.02
N LEU A 44 -3.23 -2.24 9.08
CA LEU A 44 -3.69 -1.19 10.01
C LEU A 44 -3.67 -1.66 11.47
N LEU A 45 -4.06 -2.92 11.73
CA LEU A 45 -4.03 -3.48 13.08
C LEU A 45 -2.59 -3.53 13.63
N THR A 46 -1.64 -4.03 12.84
CA THR A 46 -0.23 -4.13 13.24
C THR A 46 0.40 -2.76 13.35
N ASN A 47 0.16 -1.85 12.39
CA ASN A 47 0.67 -0.47 12.49
C ASN A 47 0.09 0.27 13.70
N GLY A 48 -1.22 0.15 13.93
CA GLY A 48 -1.88 0.76 15.08
C GLY A 48 -1.32 0.23 16.40
N TRP A 49 -1.05 -1.08 16.48
CA TRP A 49 -0.44 -1.69 17.66
C TRP A 49 1.00 -1.22 17.91
N LEU A 50 1.83 -1.18 16.86
CA LEU A 50 3.24 -0.78 16.96
C LEU A 50 3.41 0.71 17.24
N THR A 51 2.61 1.54 16.56
CA THR A 51 2.64 3.00 16.71
C THR A 51 1.98 3.43 18.02
N GLY A 52 0.91 2.74 18.45
CA GLY A 52 0.24 2.99 19.72
C GLY A 52 1.11 2.71 20.96
N ARG A 53 2.18 1.93 20.81
CA ARG A 53 3.18 1.68 21.85
C ARG A 53 4.45 2.53 21.73
N SER A 54 4.48 3.50 20.80
CA SER A 54 5.66 4.32 20.48
C SER A 54 6.91 3.51 20.12
N ILE A 55 6.75 2.25 19.69
CA ILE A 55 7.86 1.38 19.27
C ILE A 55 8.36 1.82 17.88
N VAL A 56 7.44 2.27 17.03
CA VAL A 56 7.74 2.87 15.72
C VAL A 56 7.31 4.33 15.75
N THR A 57 8.29 5.22 15.85
CA THR A 57 8.06 6.66 15.79
C THR A 57 8.48 7.17 14.42
N TYR A 58 7.54 7.77 13.70
CA TYR A 58 7.84 8.41 12.42
C TYR A 58 8.41 9.82 12.66
N ARG A 59 9.45 10.19 11.92
CA ARG A 59 10.02 11.54 12.00
C ARG A 59 9.01 12.56 11.44
N PRO A 60 8.73 13.66 12.15
CA PRO A 60 7.77 14.68 11.72
C PRO A 60 8.17 15.36 10.40
N ASP A 61 9.46 15.30 10.03
CA ASP A 61 10.00 15.93 8.82
C ASP A 61 9.79 15.08 7.55
N ALA A 62 9.37 13.82 7.68
CA ALA A 62 9.34 12.85 6.59
C ALA A 62 7.92 12.55 6.06
N ILE A 63 6.87 13.05 6.72
CA ILE A 63 5.47 12.67 6.46
C ILE A 63 4.59 13.91 6.39
N LEU A 64 3.56 13.89 5.53
CA LEU A 64 2.50 14.89 5.55
C LEU A 64 1.64 14.69 6.81
N GLY A 65 1.51 15.74 7.63
CA GLY A 65 0.79 15.68 8.91
C GLY A 65 1.75 15.53 10.09
N GLY A 66 1.71 16.50 11.01
CA GLY A 66 2.68 16.64 12.10
C GLY A 66 2.78 15.43 13.03
N GLY A 67 3.81 15.44 13.90
CA GLY A 67 4.20 14.33 14.81
C GLY A 67 3.17 13.91 15.89
N ALA A 68 1.90 14.26 15.74
CA ALA A 68 0.83 13.85 16.64
C ALA A 68 0.36 12.42 16.32
N VAL A 69 0.44 11.54 17.32
CA VAL A 69 -0.05 10.17 17.23
C VAL A 69 -1.58 10.17 17.32
N ARG A 70 -2.27 10.34 16.18
CA ARG A 70 -3.73 10.30 16.07
C ARG A 70 -4.25 9.02 15.40
N PHE A 71 -5.42 8.58 15.87
CA PHE A 71 -6.15 7.43 15.32
C PHE A 71 -6.69 7.72 13.91
N ILE A 72 -7.31 8.89 13.70
CA ILE A 72 -7.76 9.37 12.39
C ILE A 72 -7.49 10.88 12.34
N GLY A 73 -6.84 11.38 11.29
CA GLY A 73 -6.52 12.82 11.11
C GLY A 73 -5.02 13.06 10.83
N ASP A 74 -4.69 14.25 10.33
CA ASP A 74 -3.33 14.63 9.87
C ASP A 74 -2.75 13.69 8.79
N TRP A 75 -3.53 13.33 7.77
CA TRP A 75 -3.12 12.35 6.74
C TRP A 75 -2.68 10.99 7.34
N ARG A 76 -3.22 10.62 8.50
CA ARG A 76 -3.05 9.29 9.09
C ARG A 76 -4.39 8.57 9.14
N LEU A 77 -4.38 7.29 8.78
CA LEU A 77 -5.52 6.38 8.91
C LEU A 77 -5.11 5.24 9.84
N ALA A 78 -5.77 5.13 11.00
CA ALA A 78 -5.42 4.21 12.08
C ALA A 78 -3.93 4.24 12.44
N TYR A 79 -3.40 5.43 12.75
CA TYR A 79 -1.99 5.70 13.06
C TYR A 79 -0.97 5.48 11.93
N ALA A 80 -1.34 4.86 10.81
CA ALA A 80 -0.46 4.69 9.66
C ALA A 80 -0.51 5.92 8.73
N PRO A 81 0.65 6.39 8.20
CA PRO A 81 0.69 7.35 7.09
C PRO A 81 -0.06 6.79 5.88
N VAL A 82 -0.81 7.63 5.14
CA VAL A 82 -1.50 7.18 3.90
C VAL A 82 -0.50 6.68 2.87
N GLU A 83 0.73 7.17 2.92
CA GLU A 83 1.84 6.76 2.08
C GLU A 83 2.19 5.27 2.24
N ASP A 84 2.15 4.74 3.47
CA ASP A 84 2.47 3.32 3.72
C ASP A 84 1.35 2.39 3.20
N LEU A 85 0.11 2.88 3.19
CA LEU A 85 -0.99 2.19 2.51
C LEU A 85 -0.79 2.20 0.99
N GLY A 86 -0.32 3.32 0.43
CA GLY A 86 0.01 3.43 -0.99
C GLY A 86 1.15 2.50 -1.40
N PHE A 87 2.23 2.45 -0.62
CA PHE A 87 3.34 1.53 -0.86
C PHE A 87 2.95 0.07 -0.66
N GLY A 88 2.18 -0.24 0.38
CA GLY A 88 1.62 -1.58 0.59
C GLY A 88 0.77 -2.04 -0.59
N PHE A 89 -0.13 -1.18 -1.07
CA PHE A 89 -0.91 -1.43 -2.29
C PHE A 89 -0.02 -1.72 -3.50
N ALA A 90 0.96 -0.84 -3.75
CA ALA A 90 1.83 -0.96 -4.90
C ALA A 90 2.66 -2.25 -4.87
N LEU A 91 3.19 -2.60 -3.70
CA LEU A 91 3.97 -3.82 -3.49
C LEU A 91 3.14 -5.08 -3.74
N VAL A 92 1.95 -5.17 -3.13
CA VAL A 92 1.10 -6.36 -3.26
C VAL A 92 0.63 -6.52 -4.71
N LEU A 93 0.19 -5.43 -5.34
CA LEU A 93 -0.30 -5.48 -6.72
C LEU A 93 0.82 -5.88 -7.67
N LEU A 94 2.01 -5.28 -7.56
CA LEU A 94 3.15 -5.61 -8.41
C LEU A 94 3.57 -7.07 -8.24
N THR A 95 3.59 -7.56 -7.00
CA THR A 95 3.92 -8.96 -6.69
C THR A 95 2.97 -9.93 -7.40
N LEU A 96 1.67 -9.69 -7.33
CA LEU A 96 0.68 -10.54 -8.00
C LEU A 96 0.75 -10.44 -9.52
N ILE A 97 1.01 -9.24 -10.07
CA ILE A 97 1.22 -9.07 -11.51
C ILE A 97 2.41 -9.93 -11.96
N VAL A 98 3.56 -9.81 -11.30
CA VAL A 98 4.76 -10.57 -11.62
C VAL A 98 4.49 -12.07 -11.51
N TRP A 99 3.86 -12.49 -10.41
CA TRP A 99 3.50 -13.89 -10.19
C TRP A 99 2.58 -14.44 -11.28
N SER A 100 1.55 -13.70 -11.67
CA SER A 100 0.63 -14.12 -12.73
C SER A 100 1.32 -14.31 -14.08
N ARG A 101 2.35 -13.50 -14.37
CA ARG A 101 3.13 -13.61 -15.60
C ARG A 101 4.14 -14.75 -15.59
N VAL A 102 4.82 -14.96 -14.47
CA VAL A 102 5.81 -16.03 -14.33
C VAL A 102 5.12 -17.38 -14.18
N GLY A 103 4.16 -17.50 -13.26
CA GLY A 103 3.42 -18.74 -13.03
C GLY A 103 2.48 -19.14 -14.18
N GLY A 104 2.06 -18.19 -15.02
CA GLY A 104 1.35 -18.49 -16.27
C GLY A 104 2.22 -19.14 -17.35
N ARG A 105 3.54 -19.00 -17.28
CA ARG A 105 4.49 -19.62 -18.22
C ARG A 105 4.78 -21.07 -17.89
N GLU A 106 4.72 -21.48 -16.63
CA GLU A 106 4.95 -22.88 -16.22
C GLU A 106 3.77 -23.81 -16.57
N ARG A 107 2.58 -23.25 -16.80
CA ARG A 107 1.36 -24.04 -17.11
C ARG A 107 1.06 -24.17 -18.62
N ARG A 108 1.92 -23.65 -19.50
CA ARG A 108 1.80 -23.78 -20.96
C ARG A 108 2.95 -24.61 -21.50
#